data_AF-A0A7W0LKE4-F1
#
_entry.id   AF-A0A7W0LKE4-F1
#
_cell.length_a   1.000
_cell.length_b   1.000
_cell.length_c   1.000
_cell.angle_alpha   90.00
_cell.angle_beta   90.00
_cell.angle_gamma   90.00
#
_symmetry.space_group_name_H-M   'P 1'
#
loop_
_entity.id
_entity.type
_entity.pdbx_description
1 polymer ?
#
loop_
_entity_poly.entity_id
_entity_poly.type
_entity_poly.pdbx_seq_one_letter_code
_entity_poly.pdbx_strand_id
1 'polypeptide(L)'
;PGVVAGTGSRGEWGFNIGRRSIGHLHGDRVAHFAFPRELAAGLKAAGRVGPHPIDKPGLVARRIEDEADVLDVIELMRMNYDRAVANHGVPASEG
;
A
#
# COMPACT_ATOMS: atom_id res chain seq x y z
N PRO A 1 1.04 1.95 -14.18
CA PRO A 1 -0.06 2.02 -15.18
C PRO A 1 -1.33 1.34 -14.65
N GLY A 2 -2.53 1.86 -14.94
CA GLY A 2 -3.80 1.24 -14.49
C GLY A 2 -4.10 1.38 -13.00
N VAL A 3 -3.47 2.36 -12.33
CA VAL A 3 -3.77 2.71 -10.93
C VAL A 3 -4.89 3.75 -10.93
N VAL A 4 -5.95 3.48 -10.17
CA VAL A 4 -7.05 4.41 -9.90
C VAL A 4 -6.97 4.82 -8.43
N ALA A 5 -7.01 6.12 -8.18
CA ALA A 5 -7.05 6.70 -6.85
C ALA A 5 -8.44 7.25 -6.55
N GLY A 6 -8.91 7.11 -5.31
CA GLY A 6 -10.18 7.69 -4.90
C GLY A 6 -10.56 7.43 -3.44
N THR A 7 -11.59 8.13 -3.00
CA THR A 7 -12.11 8.03 -1.63
C THR A 7 -12.80 6.69 -1.41
N GLY A 8 -12.35 5.93 -0.41
CA GLY A 8 -12.98 4.71 0.07
C GLY A 8 -14.18 4.99 0.98
N SER A 9 -14.99 3.96 1.25
CA SER A 9 -16.21 4.05 2.06
C SER A 9 -15.99 4.49 3.52
N ARG A 10 -14.74 4.44 4.00
CA ARG A 10 -14.33 4.85 5.35
C ARG A 10 -13.60 6.21 5.38
N GLY A 11 -13.65 6.97 4.29
CA GLY A 11 -12.98 8.27 4.17
C GLY A 11 -11.47 8.19 3.93
N GLU A 12 -10.93 7.00 3.72
CA GLU A 12 -9.54 6.78 3.32
C GLU A 12 -9.31 7.09 1.84
N TRP A 13 -8.10 7.49 1.46
CA TRP A 13 -7.73 7.66 0.05
C TRP A 13 -7.01 6.43 -0.47
N GLY A 14 -7.71 5.62 -1.28
CA GLY A 14 -7.22 4.32 -1.74
C GLY A 14 -6.58 4.37 -3.12
N PHE A 15 -5.59 3.50 -3.34
CA PHE A 15 -4.98 3.25 -4.64
C PHE A 15 -5.25 1.81 -5.06
N ASN A 16 -5.82 1.63 -6.25
CA ASN A 16 -6.26 0.32 -6.72
C ASN A 16 -5.83 0.05 -8.16
N ILE A 17 -5.62 -1.23 -8.46
CA ILE A 17 -5.47 -1.77 -9.81
C ILE A 17 -6.69 -2.66 -10.08
N GLY A 18 -7.63 -2.17 -10.89
CA GLY A 18 -8.95 -2.78 -11.00
C GLY A 18 -9.60 -2.89 -9.61
N ARG A 19 -9.89 -4.12 -9.17
CA ARG A 19 -10.51 -4.39 -7.86
C ARG A 19 -9.52 -4.61 -6.70
N ARG A 20 -8.21 -4.48 -6.94
CA ARG A 20 -7.16 -4.82 -5.97
C ARG A 20 -6.53 -3.56 -5.39
N SER A 21 -6.54 -3.42 -4.07
CA SER A 21 -5.83 -2.32 -3.39
C SER A 21 -4.32 -2.58 -3.36
N ILE A 22 -3.53 -1.55 -3.66
CA ILE A 22 -2.07 -1.55 -3.45
C ILE A 22 -1.67 -0.80 -2.17
N GLY A 23 -2.60 -0.04 -1.59
CA GLY A 23 -2.50 0.64 -0.30
C GLY A 23 -3.54 1.77 -0.20
N HIS A 24 -3.62 2.39 0.97
CA HIS A 24 -4.47 3.56 1.20
C HIS A 24 -3.86 4.51 2.22
N LEU A 25 -4.27 5.78 2.17
CA LEU A 25 -3.87 6.83 3.10
C LEU A 25 -5.01 7.19 4.05
N HIS A 26 -4.65 7.48 5.29
CA HIS A 26 -5.50 8.26 6.19
C HIS A 26 -4.91 9.66 6.34
N GLY A 27 -5.46 10.60 5.55
CA GLY A 27 -4.92 11.94 5.41
C GLY A 27 -3.50 11.94 4.87
N ASP A 28 -2.67 12.87 5.36
CA ASP A 28 -1.26 13.04 5.03
C ASP A 28 -0.32 12.37 6.05
N ARG A 29 -0.85 11.57 6.99
CA ARG A 29 -0.10 11.10 8.17
C ARG A 29 0.31 9.63 8.16
N VAL A 30 -0.48 8.78 7.50
CA VAL A 30 -0.25 7.34 7.55
C VAL A 30 -0.74 6.64 6.30
N ALA A 31 0.07 5.72 5.81
CA ALA A 31 -0.28 4.79 4.76
C ALA A 31 -0.42 3.38 5.34
N HIS A 32 -1.45 2.65 4.92
CA HIS A 32 -1.69 1.26 5.28
C HIS A 32 -1.53 0.34 4.08
N PHE A 33 -0.95 -0.83 4.34
CA PHE A 33 -0.64 -1.83 3.32
C PHE A 33 -0.97 -3.24 3.78
N ALA A 34 -1.21 -4.11 2.81
CA ALA A 34 -1.25 -5.55 2.99
C ALA A 34 -0.15 -6.20 2.14
N PHE A 35 0.73 -6.98 2.78
CA PHE A 35 1.80 -7.75 2.16
C PHE A 35 1.70 -9.24 2.58
N PRO A 36 2.37 -10.17 1.87
CA PRO A 36 2.59 -11.52 2.34
C PRO A 36 3.29 -11.49 3.69
N ARG A 37 2.95 -12.44 4.55
CA ARG A 37 3.43 -12.50 5.94
C ARG A 37 4.95 -12.33 6.06
N GLU A 38 5.72 -13.08 5.28
CA GLU A 38 7.19 -13.02 5.34
C GLU A 38 7.75 -11.67 4.88
N LEU A 39 7.17 -11.08 3.83
CA LEU A 39 7.57 -9.76 3.35
C LEU A 39 7.24 -8.66 4.37
N ALA A 40 6.04 -8.71 4.95
CA ALA A 40 5.64 -7.79 6.01
C ALA A 40 6.57 -7.90 7.23
N ALA A 41 6.96 -9.12 7.62
CA ALA A 41 7.88 -9.35 8.72
C ALA A 41 9.27 -8.76 8.42
N GLY A 42 9.80 -8.98 7.21
CA GLY A 42 11.08 -8.41 6.77
C GLY A 42 11.06 -6.87 6.75
N LEU A 43 9.99 -6.26 6.24
CA LEU A 43 9.82 -4.81 6.24
C LEU A 43 9.74 -4.23 7.67
N LYS A 44 9.04 -4.91 8.58
CA LYS A 44 8.99 -4.53 10.00
C LYS A 44 10.37 -4.62 10.64
N ALA A 45 11.08 -5.72 10.42
CA ALA A 45 12.43 -5.93 10.95
C ALA A 45 13.44 -4.89 10.43
N ALA A 46 13.27 -4.44 9.18
CA ALA A 46 14.07 -3.37 8.57
C ALA A 46 13.66 -1.95 9.03
N GLY A 47 12.64 -1.81 9.88
CA GLY A 47 12.15 -0.50 10.34
C GLY A 47 11.45 0.32 9.25
N ARG A 48 11.18 -0.27 8.07
CA ARG A 48 10.48 0.43 6.98
C ARG A 48 8.99 0.58 7.25
N VAL A 49 8.39 -0.32 8.02
CA VAL A 49 6.97 -0.24 8.37
C VAL A 49 6.74 -0.62 9.83
N GLY A 50 5.69 -0.07 10.41
CA GLY A 50 5.25 -0.29 11.77
C GLY A 50 3.98 -1.16 11.89
N PRO A 51 3.44 -1.27 13.11
CA PRO A 51 2.20 -1.98 13.38
C PRO A 51 1.01 -1.30 12.69
N HIS A 52 0.10 -2.11 12.17
CA HIS A 52 -1.19 -1.67 11.69
C HIS A 52 -2.20 -1.69 12.85
N PRO A 53 -3.21 -0.77 12.91
CA PRO A 53 -4.18 -0.73 14.01
C PRO A 53 -4.95 -2.06 14.21
N ILE A 54 -5.14 -2.80 13.12
CA ILE A 54 -5.58 -4.19 13.15
C ILE A 54 -4.34 -5.08 13.18
N ASP A 55 -4.11 -5.74 14.31
CA ASP A 55 -3.00 -6.68 14.48
C ASP A 55 -3.28 -8.00 13.75
N LYS A 56 -2.90 -8.04 12.47
CA LYS A 56 -2.96 -9.25 11.63
C LYS A 56 -1.66 -9.42 10.86
N PRO A 57 -1.17 -10.66 10.69
CA PRO A 57 -0.02 -10.93 9.85
C PRO A 57 -0.24 -10.35 8.44
N GLY A 58 0.79 -9.67 7.92
CA GLY A 58 0.73 -9.04 6.60
C GLY A 58 0.20 -7.60 6.59
N LEU A 59 -0.54 -7.16 7.61
CA LEU A 59 -0.97 -5.77 7.72
C LEU A 59 0.11 -4.90 8.38
N VAL A 60 0.43 -3.79 7.73
CA VAL A 60 1.48 -2.86 8.15
C VAL A 60 1.07 -1.41 7.91
N ALA A 61 1.72 -0.49 8.61
CA ALA A 61 1.53 0.95 8.45
C ALA A 61 2.87 1.67 8.25
N ARG A 62 2.91 2.73 7.44
CA ARG A 62 4.02 3.69 7.37
C ARG A 62 3.51 5.06 7.82
N ARG A 63 4.14 5.63 8.85
CA ARG A 63 3.91 7.03 9.22
C ARG A 63 4.58 7.95 8.20
N ILE A 64 3.97 9.10 7.98
CA ILE A 64 4.47 10.15 7.09
C ILE A 64 4.69 11.39 7.95
N GLU A 65 5.95 11.71 8.16
CA GLU A 65 6.43 12.84 8.95
C GLU A 65 7.22 13.80 8.05
N ASP A 66 7.90 13.28 7.04
CA ASP A 66 8.68 14.06 6.09
C ASP A 66 8.59 13.55 4.64
N GLU A 67 9.32 14.21 3.75
CA GLU A 67 9.37 13.87 2.33
C GLU A 67 10.04 12.50 2.06
N ALA A 68 10.98 12.07 2.91
CA ALA A 68 11.59 10.75 2.77
C ALA A 68 10.55 9.65 3.06
N ASP A 69 9.65 9.87 4.00
CA ASP A 69 8.53 8.97 4.25
C ASP A 69 7.56 8.89 3.07
N VAL A 70 7.32 10.01 2.38
CA VAL A 70 6.49 10.03 1.16
C VAL A 70 7.12 9.15 0.08
N LEU A 71 8.43 9.25 -0.10
CA LEU A 71 9.17 8.40 -1.04
C LEU A 71 9.09 6.92 -0.65
N ASP A 72 9.25 6.59 0.65
CA ASP A 72 9.14 5.22 1.14
C ASP A 72 7.71 4.66 0.94
N VAL A 73 6.67 5.48 1.14
CA VAL A 73 5.28 5.11 0.85
C VAL A 73 5.07 4.81 -0.64
N ILE A 74 5.65 5.61 -1.53
CA ILE A 74 5.57 5.38 -2.98
C ILE A 74 6.26 4.06 -3.35
N GLU A 75 7.41 3.76 -2.75
CA GLU A 75 8.09 2.48 -2.95
C GLU A 75 7.26 1.29 -2.45
N LEU A 76 6.66 1.40 -1.27
CA LEU A 76 5.79 0.35 -0.71
C LEU A 76 4.55 0.11 -1.59
N MET A 77 3.94 1.18 -2.12
CA MET A 77 2.86 1.07 -3.12
C MET A 77 3.35 0.35 -4.38
N ARG A 78 4.56 0.68 -4.84
CA ARG A 78 5.16 0.05 -6.02
C ARG A 78 5.44 -1.44 -5.82
N MET A 79 5.90 -1.85 -4.65
CA MET A 79 6.07 -3.26 -4.31
C MET A 79 4.76 -4.05 -4.43
N ASN A 80 3.63 -3.46 -4.00
CA ASN A 80 2.32 -4.09 -4.17
C ASN A 80 1.84 -4.05 -5.61
N TYR A 81 2.11 -2.97 -6.34
CA TYR A 81 1.83 -2.87 -7.77
C TYR A 81 2.52 -3.98 -8.55
N ASP A 82 3.85 -4.10 -8.42
CA ASP A 82 4.65 -5.07 -9.17
C ASP A 82 4.22 -6.49 -8.88
N ARG A 83 3.92 -6.81 -7.61
CA ARG A 83 3.37 -8.12 -7.22
C ARG A 83 1.99 -8.39 -7.81
N ALA A 84 1.11 -7.40 -7.81
CA ALA A 84 -0.23 -7.55 -8.38
C ALA A 84 -0.16 -7.78 -9.90
N VAL A 85 0.71 -7.03 -10.60
CA VAL A 85 0.91 -7.15 -12.05
C VAL A 85 1.59 -8.48 -12.40
N ALA A 86 2.61 -8.91 -11.67
CA ALA A 86 3.26 -10.20 -11.91
C ALA A 86 2.28 -11.38 -11.79
N ASN A 87 1.32 -11.30 -10.86
CA ASN A 87 0.35 -12.37 -10.63
C ASN A 87 -0.87 -12.33 -11.56
N HIS A 88 -1.22 -11.17 -12.12
CA HIS A 88 -2.52 -10.98 -12.76
C HIS A 88 -2.51 -10.15 -14.05
N GLY A 89 -1.36 -9.60 -14.44
CA GLY A 89 -1.25 -8.60 -15.49
C GLY A 89 -1.77 -7.22 -15.06
N VAL A 90 -1.55 -6.23 -15.94
CA VAL A 90 -2.21 -4.92 -15.80
C VAL A 90 -3.62 -5.06 -16.36
N PRO A 91 -4.68 -4.65 -15.63
CA PRO A 91 -6.03 -4.61 -16.19
C PRO A 91 -6.01 -3.78 -17.47
N ALA A 92 -6.73 -4.24 -18.49
CA ALA A 92 -6.99 -3.39 -19.65
C ALA A 92 -7.60 -2.08 -19.13
N SER A 93 -7.06 -0.95 -19.59
CA SER A 93 -7.68 0.34 -19.31
C SER A 93 -9.07 0.28 -19.92
N GLU A 94 -10.12 0.32 -19.11
CA GLU A 94 -11.44 0.63 -19.65
C GLU A 94 -11.34 2.07 -20.14
N GLY A 95 -11.42 2.22 -21.47
CA GLY A 95 -11.38 3.51 -22.16
C GLY A 95 -12.65 4.32 -21.93
#